data_AF-A0A0K0D602-F1
#
_entry.id   AF-A0A0K0D602-F1
#
_cell.length_a   1.000
_cell.length_b   1.000
_cell.length_c   1.000
_cell.angle_alpha   90.00
_cell.angle_beta   90.00
_cell.angle_gamma   90.00
#
_symmetry.space_group_name_H-M   'P 1'
#
loop_
_entity.id
_entity.type
_entity.pdbx_description
1 polymer ?
#
loop_
_entity_poly.entity_id
_entity_poly.type
_entity_poly.pdbx_seq_one_letter_code
_entity_poly.pdbx_strand_id
1 'polypeptide(L)'
;LLTRRLSMLFRCNDGFSLQDQIVNSSGQVWHSECFVCAQCFEPFPDGIYFEFEGRKYCEHDFHVLYAPCCGKCSEFDFIRQFHEFIVGRVIKAMNASWHPDCFRCELCSKALADVGFLRNAGR
;
A
#
# COMPACT_ATOMS: atom_id res chain seq x y z
N LEU A 1 -28.83 31.29 14.34
CA LEU A 1 -29.36 29.92 14.11
C LEU A 1 -28.21 29.09 13.58
N LEU A 2 -27.66 28.24 14.44
CA LEU A 2 -26.37 27.56 14.29
C LEU A 2 -26.54 26.32 13.39
N THR A 3 -26.23 26.42 12.10
CA THR A 3 -26.00 25.21 11.29
C THR A 3 -24.54 24.80 11.44
N ARG A 4 -24.35 23.84 12.34
CA ARG A 4 -23.12 23.12 12.61
C ARG A 4 -22.44 22.74 11.29
N ARG A 5 -21.17 23.11 11.14
CA ARG A 5 -20.25 22.56 10.14
C ARG A 5 -20.29 21.03 10.26
N LEU A 6 -21.06 20.38 9.40
CA LEU A 6 -21.02 18.93 9.24
C LEU A 6 -19.95 18.64 8.18
N SER A 7 -18.80 18.21 8.67
CA SER A 7 -17.80 17.37 8.01
C SER A 7 -17.72 17.51 6.48
N MET A 8 -16.75 18.31 6.02
CA MET A 8 -16.25 18.29 4.64
C MET A 8 -15.93 16.84 4.25
N LEU A 9 -16.61 16.30 3.23
CA LEU A 9 -16.27 15.02 2.62
C LEU A 9 -15.17 15.26 1.58
N PHE A 10 -14.09 14.50 1.66
CA PHE A 10 -12.85 14.76 0.92
C PHE A 10 -12.93 14.58 -0.61
N ARG A 11 -14.11 14.25 -1.19
CA ARG A 11 -14.29 14.10 -2.65
C ARG A 11 -15.52 14.77 -3.25
N CYS A 12 -16.63 14.89 -2.53
CA CYS A 12 -17.82 15.59 -2.99
C CYS A 12 -18.23 16.62 -1.94
N ASN A 13 -18.57 17.83 -2.39
CA ASN A 13 -19.07 18.89 -1.51
C ASN A 13 -20.61 18.91 -1.44
N ASP A 14 -21.24 17.83 -1.89
CA ASP A 14 -22.68 17.68 -1.95
C ASP A 14 -23.22 17.08 -0.64
N GLY A 15 -24.40 17.54 -0.22
CA GLY A 15 -25.10 16.98 0.93
C GLY A 15 -25.79 15.65 0.58
N PHE A 16 -26.13 14.88 1.60
CA PHE A 16 -26.88 13.63 1.44
C PHE A 16 -28.38 13.87 1.24
N SER A 17 -28.97 13.14 0.32
CA SER A 17 -30.40 13.01 0.05
C SER A 17 -30.94 11.66 0.55
N LEU A 18 -32.27 11.53 0.71
CA LEU A 18 -32.90 10.29 1.20
C LEU A 18 -32.72 9.09 0.25
N GLN A 19 -32.41 9.35 -1.02
CA GLN A 19 -32.24 8.33 -2.04
C GLN A 19 -30.79 7.82 -2.15
N ASP A 20 -29.83 8.49 -1.50
CA ASP A 20 -28.42 8.18 -1.68
C ASP A 20 -28.05 6.86 -1.00
N GLN A 21 -27.25 6.07 -1.71
CA GLN A 21 -26.59 4.92 -1.11
C GLN A 21 -25.40 5.42 -0.29
N ILE A 22 -25.38 5.05 1.00
CA ILE A 22 -24.38 5.53 1.95
C ILE A 22 -23.57 4.37 2.55
N VAL A 23 -22.30 4.64 2.82
CA VAL A 23 -21.37 3.74 3.50
C VAL A 23 -20.85 4.41 4.75
N ASN A 24 -20.86 3.68 5.87
CA ASN A 24 -20.24 4.13 7.12
C ASN A 24 -18.86 3.48 7.23
N SER A 25 -17.79 4.28 7.28
CA SER A 25 -16.43 3.79 7.45
C SER A 25 -15.59 4.72 8.31
N SER A 26 -14.84 4.17 9.28
CA SER A 26 -14.01 4.92 10.23
C SER A 26 -14.72 6.10 10.91
N GLY A 27 -16.02 5.95 11.23
CA GLY A 27 -16.82 7.00 11.87
C GLY A 27 -17.22 8.15 10.96
N GLN A 28 -17.03 8.02 9.64
CA GLN A 28 -17.44 8.97 8.62
C GLN A 28 -18.49 8.32 7.70
N VAL A 29 -19.41 9.14 7.20
CA VAL A 29 -20.45 8.73 6.25
C VAL A 29 -20.01 9.16 4.85
N TRP A 30 -20.17 8.28 3.87
CA TRP A 30 -19.77 8.51 2.49
C TRP A 30 -20.91 8.14 1.56
N HIS A 31 -21.05 8.83 0.43
CA HIS A 31 -21.79 8.25 -0.69
C HIS A 31 -21.05 6.97 -1.13
N SER A 32 -21.77 5.90 -1.44
CA SER A 32 -21.16 4.65 -1.91
C SER A 32 -20.25 4.89 -3.11
N GLU A 33 -20.62 5.79 -4.01
CA GLU A 33 -19.84 6.18 -5.20
C GLU A 33 -18.58 7.02 -4.86
N CYS A 34 -18.56 7.68 -3.70
CA CYS A 34 -17.42 8.46 -3.24
C CYS A 34 -16.44 7.60 -2.40
N PHE A 35 -16.89 6.45 -1.91
CA PHE A 35 -16.11 5.52 -1.12
C PHE A 35 -15.37 4.51 -2.03
N VAL A 36 -14.39 5.03 -2.77
CA VAL A 36 -13.63 4.29 -3.77
C VAL A 36 -12.13 4.59 -3.66
N CYS A 37 -11.29 3.75 -4.27
CA CYS A 37 -9.85 3.93 -4.32
C CYS A 37 -9.49 5.32 -4.91
N ALA A 38 -8.49 5.98 -4.33
CA ALA A 38 -8.01 7.28 -4.81
C ALA A 38 -7.23 7.19 -6.13
N GLN A 39 -6.80 5.99 -6.54
CA GLN A 39 -5.99 5.74 -7.72
C GLN A 39 -6.81 5.10 -8.85
N CYS A 40 -7.36 3.89 -8.67
CA CYS A 40 -8.18 3.24 -9.70
C CYS A 40 -9.65 3.68 -9.73
N PHE A 41 -10.14 4.38 -8.70
CA PHE A 41 -11.54 4.78 -8.55
C PHE A 41 -12.55 3.63 -8.46
N GLU A 42 -12.08 2.41 -8.22
CA GLU A 42 -12.96 1.26 -7.97
C GLU A 42 -13.39 1.18 -6.50
N PRO A 43 -14.59 0.62 -6.21
CA PRO A 43 -15.01 0.31 -4.86
C PRO A 43 -14.02 -0.64 -4.16
N PHE A 44 -13.93 -0.52 -2.84
CA PHE A 44 -13.06 -1.38 -2.05
C PHE A 44 -13.63 -2.80 -1.93
N PRO A 45 -12.91 -3.84 -2.38
CA PRO A 45 -13.29 -5.23 -2.16
C PRO A 45 -13.44 -5.50 -0.65
N ASP A 46 -14.56 -6.09 -0.26
CA ASP A 46 -14.91 -6.40 1.14
C ASP A 46 -14.86 -5.18 2.10
N GLY A 47 -14.86 -3.96 1.55
CA GLY A 47 -14.69 -2.73 2.32
C GLY A 47 -13.28 -2.55 2.92
N ILE A 48 -12.29 -3.33 2.46
CA ILE A 48 -10.90 -3.27 2.95
C ILE A 48 -10.12 -2.23 2.14
N TYR A 49 -9.46 -1.32 2.85
CA TYR A 49 -8.64 -0.27 2.25
C TYR A 49 -7.41 0.05 3.10
N PHE A 50 -6.44 0.66 2.45
CA PHE A 50 -5.23 1.19 3.07
C PHE A 50 -5.26 2.71 3.02
N GLU A 51 -4.91 3.37 4.13
CA GLU A 51 -4.90 4.83 4.21
C GLU A 51 -3.47 5.38 4.20
N PHE A 52 -3.20 6.34 3.32
CA PHE A 52 -1.92 7.07 3.23
C PHE A 52 -2.18 8.54 2.98
N GLU A 53 -1.58 9.42 3.77
CA GLU A 53 -1.74 10.89 3.65
C GLU A 53 -3.21 11.35 3.54
N GLY A 54 -4.11 10.69 4.28
CA GLY A 54 -5.54 10.98 4.29
C GLY A 54 -6.33 10.49 3.08
N ARG A 55 -5.70 9.72 2.18
CA ARG A 55 -6.33 9.10 1.00
C ARG A 55 -6.44 7.59 1.18
N LYS A 56 -7.49 7.00 0.60
CA LYS A 56 -7.80 5.57 0.69
C LYS A 56 -7.46 4.87 -0.61
N TYR A 57 -6.78 3.73 -0.52
CA TYR A 57 -6.28 2.95 -1.65
C TYR A 57 -6.70 1.49 -1.51
N CYS A 58 -6.96 0.82 -2.63
CA CYS A 58 -7.06 -0.62 -2.64
C CYS A 58 -5.67 -1.23 -2.37
N GLU A 59 -5.61 -2.50 -1.97
CA GLU A 59 -4.35 -3.19 -1.67
C GLU A 59 -3.35 -3.11 -2.82
N HIS A 60 -3.84 -3.35 -4.05
CA HIS A 60 -3.02 -3.32 -5.25
C HIS A 60 -2.35 -1.96 -5.46
N ASP A 61 -3.14 -0.89 -5.53
CA ASP A 61 -2.62 0.46 -5.78
C ASP A 61 -1.76 0.95 -4.62
N PHE A 62 -2.08 0.59 -3.38
CA PHE A 62 -1.26 0.93 -2.23
C PHE A 62 0.14 0.31 -2.35
N HIS A 63 0.23 -0.98 -2.70
CA HIS A 63 1.52 -1.63 -2.90
C HIS A 63 2.27 -1.05 -4.10
N VAL A 64 1.60 -0.80 -5.21
CA VAL A 64 2.21 -0.21 -6.41
C VAL A 64 2.81 1.18 -6.13
N LEU A 65 2.12 2.00 -5.34
CA LEU A 65 2.56 3.37 -5.06
C LEU A 65 3.57 3.46 -3.92
N TYR A 66 3.49 2.59 -2.91
CA TYR A 66 4.17 2.80 -1.63
C TYR A 66 5.00 1.62 -1.13
N ALA A 67 4.83 0.40 -1.66
CA ALA A 67 5.63 -0.73 -1.20
C ALA A 67 7.05 -0.65 -1.76
N PRO A 68 8.09 -0.96 -0.96
CA PRO A 68 9.45 -0.96 -1.44
C PRO A 68 9.67 -2.13 -2.42
N CYS A 69 10.40 -1.85 -3.51
CA CYS A 69 10.81 -2.88 -4.47
C CYS A 69 12.03 -3.65 -3.95
N CYS A 70 12.04 -4.96 -4.18
CA CYS A 70 13.22 -5.77 -3.86
C CYS A 70 14.31 -5.60 -4.92
N GLY A 71 15.53 -5.24 -4.48
CA GLY A 71 16.67 -5.05 -5.37
C GLY A 71 17.08 -6.29 -6.17
N LYS A 72 16.76 -7.50 -5.70
CA LYS A 72 16.97 -8.73 -6.46
C LYS A 72 15.84 -9.00 -7.44
N CYS A 73 14.58 -8.87 -7.01
CA CYS A 73 13.43 -9.20 -7.84
C CYS A 73 13.26 -8.21 -8.99
N SER A 74 13.67 -6.95 -8.82
CA SER A 74 13.68 -5.93 -9.87
C SER A 74 14.64 -6.22 -11.03
N GLU A 75 15.55 -7.19 -10.92
CA GLU A 75 16.50 -7.53 -11.99
C GLU A 75 16.02 -8.68 -12.91
N PHE A 76 15.06 -9.51 -12.46
CA PHE A 76 14.66 -10.75 -13.16
C PHE A 76 13.29 -10.65 -13.85
N ASP A 77 13.01 -9.48 -14.46
CA ASP A 77 11.76 -9.02 -15.09
C ASP A 77 11.24 -9.83 -16.32
N PHE A 78 11.11 -11.16 -16.23
CA PHE A 78 10.43 -11.95 -17.27
C PHE A 78 9.08 -12.53 -16.85
N ILE A 79 8.74 -12.56 -15.56
CA ILE A 79 7.44 -13.04 -15.07
C ILE A 79 6.76 -11.94 -14.26
N ARG A 80 6.23 -10.94 -14.97
CA ARG A 80 5.39 -9.87 -14.41
C ARG A 80 4.03 -10.44 -14.01
N GLN A 81 3.97 -11.09 -12.86
CA GLN A 81 2.72 -11.30 -12.16
C GLN A 81 3.03 -11.69 -10.71
N PHE A 82 2.84 -10.72 -9.80
CA PHE A 82 2.63 -10.89 -8.36
C PHE A 82 3.80 -10.77 -7.36
N HIS A 83 5.10 -10.78 -7.74
CA HIS A 83 6.20 -10.88 -6.74
C HIS A 83 7.22 -9.72 -6.72
N GLU A 84 6.82 -8.52 -7.12
CA GLU A 84 7.72 -7.35 -7.23
C GLU A 84 7.86 -6.59 -5.90
N PHE A 85 6.74 -6.40 -5.19
CA PHE A 85 6.65 -5.61 -3.98
C PHE A 85 6.99 -6.42 -2.71
N ILE A 86 7.66 -5.79 -1.74
CA ILE A 86 7.91 -6.41 -0.44
C ILE A 86 6.72 -6.16 0.47
N VAL A 87 5.90 -7.20 0.67
CA VAL A 87 4.81 -7.20 1.64
C VAL A 87 5.32 -7.78 2.96
N GLY A 88 5.09 -7.07 4.08
CA GLY A 88 5.49 -7.52 5.41
C GLY A 88 6.92 -7.10 5.81
N ARG A 89 7.76 -8.06 6.23
CA ARG A 89 9.11 -7.77 6.75
C ARG A 89 10.04 -7.32 5.62
N VAL A 90 10.65 -6.16 5.80
CA VAL A 90 11.61 -5.57 4.84
C VAL A 90 13.02 -5.62 5.43
N ILE A 91 14.00 -6.08 4.65
CA ILE A 91 15.43 -5.92 4.98
C ILE A 91 15.94 -4.68 4.25
N LYS A 92 16.44 -3.69 4.99
CA LYS A 92 17.11 -2.50 4.44
C LYS A 92 18.62 -2.67 4.56
N ALA A 93 19.30 -2.88 3.43
CA ALA A 93 20.72 -3.13 3.38
C ALA A 93 21.28 -2.78 2.00
N MET A 94 22.59 -2.51 1.90
CA MET A 94 23.26 -2.27 0.61
C MET A 94 22.61 -1.15 -0.24
N ASN A 95 22.05 -0.11 0.39
CA ASN A 95 21.30 0.97 -0.27
C ASN A 95 20.07 0.50 -1.07
N ALA A 96 19.51 -0.66 -0.72
CA ALA A 96 18.32 -1.22 -1.34
C ALA A 96 17.39 -1.87 -0.28
N SER A 97 16.21 -2.27 -0.72
CA SER A 97 15.27 -3.06 0.07
C SER A 97 15.23 -4.49 -0.46
N TRP A 98 14.98 -5.46 0.42
CA TRP A 98 15.00 -6.87 0.06
C TRP A 98 13.91 -7.64 0.80
N HIS A 99 13.32 -8.63 0.14
CA HIS A 99 12.61 -9.69 0.86
C HIS A 99 13.60 -10.46 1.75
N PRO A 100 13.17 -10.98 2.91
CA PRO A 100 14.02 -11.82 3.78
C PRO A 100 14.66 -12.98 3.02
N ASP A 101 13.91 -13.59 2.10
CA ASP A 101 14.38 -14.69 1.26
C ASP A 101 15.27 -14.25 0.09
N CYS A 102 15.25 -12.98 -0.30
CA CYS A 102 16.06 -12.46 -1.39
C CYS A 102 17.42 -11.95 -0.90
N PHE A 103 17.51 -11.57 0.37
CA PHE A 103 18.74 -11.11 1.00
C PHE A 103 19.63 -12.28 1.43
N ARG A 104 20.45 -12.76 0.48
CA ARG A 104 21.31 -13.94 0.63
C ARG A 104 22.77 -13.60 0.37
N CYS A 105 23.67 -14.32 1.02
CA CYS A 105 25.11 -14.22 0.74
C CYS A 105 25.40 -14.65 -0.70
N GLU A 106 26.15 -13.85 -1.45
CA GLU A 106 26.51 -14.16 -2.84
C GLU A 106 27.40 -15.41 -2.98
N LEU A 107 28.18 -15.75 -1.95
CA LEU A 107 29.12 -16.86 -1.99
C LEU A 107 28.48 -18.21 -1.63
N CYS A 108 27.55 -18.21 -0.65
CA CYS A 108 26.99 -19.44 -0.10
C CYS A 108 25.46 -19.52 -0.15
N SER A 109 24.78 -18.51 -0.67
CA SER A 109 23.32 -18.43 -0.82
C SER A 109 22.50 -18.54 0.48
N LYS A 110 23.16 -18.49 1.64
CA LYS A 110 22.49 -18.50 2.94
C LYS A 110 21.70 -17.21 3.14
N ALA A 111 20.45 -17.33 3.60
CA ALA A 111 19.64 -16.18 3.97
C ALA A 111 20.31 -15.42 5.13
N LEU A 112 20.46 -14.10 4.97
CA LEU A 112 21.16 -13.23 5.91
C LEU A 112 20.21 -12.47 6.84
N ALA A 113 18.89 -12.58 6.62
CA ALA A 113 17.87 -11.85 7.36
C ALA A 113 17.90 -12.07 8.89
N ASP A 114 18.29 -13.27 9.35
CA ASP A 114 18.23 -13.65 10.77
C ASP A 114 19.59 -13.98 11.40
N VAL A 115 20.64 -14.10 10.58
CA VAL A 115 22.00 -14.45 11.04
C VAL A 115 22.93 -13.25 11.17
N GLY A 116 22.51 -12.08 10.69
CA GLY A 116 23.35 -10.89 10.60
C GLY A 116 24.37 -10.99 9.47
N PHE A 117 24.97 -9.86 9.09
CA PHE A 117 25.95 -9.79 8.00
C PHE A 117 26.92 -8.63 8.22
N LEU A 118 28.10 -8.74 7.61
CA LEU A 118 29.09 -7.67 7.49
C LEU A 118 29.27 -7.37 6.00
N ARG A 119 29.22 -6.08 5.64
CA ARG A 119 29.51 -5.61 4.28
C ARG A 119 31.01 -5.78 4.01
N ASN A 120 31.39 -6.49 2.96
CA ASN A 120 32.78 -6.62 2.55
C ASN A 120 32.99 -6.05 1.15
N ALA A 121 33.74 -4.95 1.05
CA ALA A 121 34.06 -4.28 -0.22
C ALA A 121 32.81 -3.90 -1.07
N GLY A 122 31.69 -3.59 -0.40
CA GLY A 122 30.45 -3.17 -1.06
C GLY A 122 29.54 -4.30 -1.53
N ARG A 123 29.91 -5.54 -1.25
CA ARG A 123 29.12 -6.76 -1.43
C ARG A 123 28.70 -7.32 -0.06
#